data_AF-D7REJ4-F1
#
_entry.id   AF-D7REJ4-F1
#
_cell.length_a   1.000
_cell.length_b   1.000
_cell.length_c   1.000
_cell.angle_alpha   90.00
_cell.angle_beta   90.00
_cell.angle_gamma   90.00
#
_symmetry.space_group_name_H-M   'P 1'
#
loop_
_entity.id
_entity.type
_entity.pdbx_description
1 polymer ?
#
loop_
_entity_poly.entity_id
_entity_poly.type
_entity_poly.pdbx_seq_one_letter_code
_entity_poly.pdbx_strand_id
1 'polypeptide(L)'
;MKRRAGEREKELKKKKLLEELGEGRLPYMTPADADFHQLWKTKYSKLVFRKSDTVPEELHQMVQESFLTLRKHGCFFQDLVRI
;
A
#
# COMPACT_ATOMS: atom_id res chain seq x y z
N MET A 1 2.00 34.13 -11.84
CA MET A 1 2.17 33.25 -13.02
C MET A 1 3.16 32.07 -12.85
N LYS A 2 3.90 31.92 -11.73
CA LYS A 2 4.92 30.84 -11.54
C LYS A 2 4.38 29.40 -11.31
N ARG A 3 3.12 29.22 -10.91
CA ARG A 3 2.56 27.88 -10.59
C ARG A 3 2.38 26.96 -11.80
N ARG A 4 2.05 27.52 -12.98
CA ARG A 4 1.79 26.78 -14.22
C ARG A 4 3.04 26.17 -14.87
N ALA A 5 4.24 26.63 -14.49
CA ALA A 5 5.50 26.11 -15.04
C ALA A 5 5.89 24.79 -14.35
N GLY A 6 5.76 24.73 -13.02
CA GLY A 6 6.07 23.51 -12.25
C GLY A 6 5.10 22.36 -12.51
N GLU A 7 3.81 22.63 -12.77
CA GLU A 7 2.85 21.59 -13.20
C GLU A 7 3.20 21.01 -14.56
N ARG A 8 3.57 21.86 -15.53
CA ARG A 8 3.97 21.41 -16.86
C ARG A 8 5.24 20.56 -16.83
N GLU A 9 6.20 20.93 -16.00
CA GLU A 9 7.43 20.15 -15.82
C GLU A 9 7.15 18.79 -15.15
N LYS A 10 6.26 18.74 -14.16
CA LYS A 10 5.82 17.48 -13.53
C LYS A 10 5.08 16.58 -14.52
N GLU A 11 4.19 17.14 -15.32
CA GLU A 11 3.46 16.40 -16.37
C GLU A 11 4.40 15.85 -17.46
N LEU A 12 5.41 16.62 -17.87
CA LEU A 12 6.44 16.15 -18.79
C LEU A 12 7.27 15.00 -18.21
N LYS A 13 7.71 15.11 -16.96
CA LYS A 13 8.43 14.02 -16.26
C LYS A 13 7.54 12.78 -16.11
N LYS A 14 6.27 12.96 -15.76
CA LYS A 14 5.29 11.87 -15.64
C LYS A 14 5.11 11.14 -16.97
N LYS A 15 4.89 11.86 -18.08
CA LYS A 15 4.77 11.26 -19.40
C LYS A 15 6.01 10.48 -19.80
N LYS A 16 7.20 11.06 -19.59
CA LYS A 16 8.47 10.39 -19.87
C LYS A 16 8.65 9.11 -19.04
N LEU A 17 8.31 9.13 -17.75
CA LEU A 17 8.38 7.94 -16.89
C LEU A 17 7.38 6.86 -17.34
N LEU A 18 6.18 7.26 -17.77
CA LEU A 18 5.18 6.32 -18.29
C LEU A 18 5.62 5.70 -19.63
N GLU A 19 6.25 6.48 -20.51
CA GLU A 19 6.87 5.97 -21.74
C GLU A 19 8.04 5.01 -21.44
N GLU A 20 8.89 5.32 -20.47
CA GLU A 20 10.00 4.46 -20.03
C GLU A 20 9.51 3.15 -19.37
N LEU A 21 8.38 3.20 -18.64
CA LEU A 21 7.72 2.02 -18.06
C LEU A 21 7.01 1.15 -19.12
N GLY A 22 6.58 1.76 -20.23
CA GLY A 22 5.83 1.07 -21.29
C GLY A 22 4.53 0.45 -20.79
N GLU A 23 4.16 -0.71 -21.34
CA GLU A 23 3.01 -1.52 -20.88
C GLU A 23 3.37 -2.45 -19.70
N GLY A 24 4.63 -2.40 -19.24
CA GLY A 24 5.13 -3.23 -18.15
C GLY A 24 4.49 -2.82 -16.83
N ARG A 25 4.08 -3.82 -16.02
CA ARG A 25 3.75 -3.55 -14.62
C ARG A 25 5.01 -3.08 -13.90
N LEU A 26 4.87 -2.10 -13.00
CA LEU A 26 5.93 -1.72 -12.08
C LEU A 26 6.49 -3.00 -11.43
N PRO A 27 7.82 -3.21 -11.42
CA PRO A 27 8.39 -4.39 -10.81
C PRO A 27 8.08 -4.37 -9.31
N TYR A 28 7.32 -5.36 -8.85
CA TYR A 28 7.07 -5.61 -7.43
C TYR A 28 7.47 -7.04 -7.11
N MET A 29 7.87 -7.28 -5.87
CA MET A 29 8.24 -8.61 -5.40
C MET A 29 7.21 -9.13 -4.41
N THR A 30 7.04 -10.44 -4.44
CA THR A 30 6.15 -11.22 -3.60
C THR A 30 6.96 -12.32 -2.91
N PRO A 31 6.43 -12.97 -1.87
CA PRO A 31 7.11 -14.10 -1.23
C PRO A 31 7.47 -15.26 -2.16
N ALA A 32 6.88 -15.35 -3.36
CA ALA A 32 7.22 -16.36 -4.37
C ALA A 32 8.54 -16.06 -5.11
N ASP A 33 9.02 -14.82 -5.07
CA ASP A 33 10.23 -14.39 -5.76
C ASP A 33 11.47 -14.73 -4.94
N ALA A 34 12.50 -15.28 -5.59
CA ALA A 34 13.71 -15.78 -4.91
C ALA A 34 14.42 -14.70 -4.07
N ASP A 35 14.51 -13.47 -4.60
CA ASP A 35 15.20 -12.37 -3.92
C ASP A 35 14.34 -11.63 -2.90
N PHE A 36 13.06 -12.00 -2.73
CA PHE A 36 12.12 -11.27 -1.86
C PHE A 36 12.60 -11.17 -0.42
N HIS A 37 13.06 -12.28 0.16
CA HIS A 37 13.51 -12.33 1.55
C HIS A 37 14.79 -11.51 1.77
N GLN A 38 15.70 -11.50 0.78
CA GLN A 38 16.91 -10.69 0.83
C GLN A 38 16.58 -9.19 0.73
N LEU A 39 15.67 -8.83 -0.18
CA LEU A 39 15.21 -7.44 -0.33
C LEU A 39 14.53 -6.95 0.95
N TRP A 40 13.63 -7.75 1.53
CA TRP A 40 12.94 -7.43 2.79
C TRP A 40 13.95 -7.13 3.90
N LYS A 41 14.92 -8.03 4.10
CA LYS A 41 15.91 -7.92 5.18
C LYS A 41 16.81 -6.70 5.04
N THR A 42 17.15 -6.31 3.81
CA THR A 42 18.15 -5.26 3.54
C THR A 42 17.54 -3.87 3.36
N LYS A 43 16.39 -3.77 2.68
CA LYS A 43 15.75 -2.49 2.33
C LYS A 43 14.51 -2.18 3.16
N TYR A 44 13.85 -3.20 3.71
CA TYR A 44 12.61 -3.07 4.49
C TYR A 44 12.78 -3.59 5.93
N SER A 45 13.96 -3.45 6.52
CA SER A 45 14.29 -4.00 7.84
C SER A 45 13.39 -3.52 8.99
N LYS A 46 12.72 -2.38 8.82
CA LYS A 46 11.75 -1.83 9.79
C LYS A 46 10.33 -2.36 9.61
N LEU A 47 10.04 -3.07 8.52
CA LEU A 47 8.75 -3.69 8.26
C LEU A 47 8.73 -5.08 8.91
N VAL A 48 7.82 -5.30 9.85
CA VAL A 48 7.67 -6.57 10.56
C VAL A 48 6.36 -7.21 10.16
N PHE A 49 6.43 -8.45 9.67
CA PHE A 49 5.26 -9.27 9.40
C PHE A 49 5.00 -10.22 10.57
N ARG A 50 3.82 -10.12 11.17
CA ARG A 50 3.33 -11.03 12.22
C ARG A 50 2.19 -11.86 11.63
N LYS A 51 2.36 -13.18 11.61
CA LYS A 51 1.35 -14.11 11.11
C LYS A 51 0.19 -14.23 12.12
N SER A 52 -0.99 -14.62 11.64
CA SER A 52 -2.18 -14.75 12.49
C SER A 52 -2.05 -15.83 13.57
N ASP A 53 -1.25 -16.86 13.32
CA ASP A 53 -0.92 -17.91 14.29
C ASP A 53 -0.22 -17.38 15.56
N THR A 54 0.34 -16.17 15.51
CA THR A 54 0.95 -15.52 16.68
C THR A 54 -0.05 -14.81 17.60
N VAL A 55 -1.33 -14.76 17.22
CA VAL A 55 -2.39 -14.05 17.93
C VAL A 55 -3.42 -15.07 18.46
N PRO A 56 -3.93 -14.92 19.70
CA PRO A 56 -4.93 -15.83 20.26
C PRO A 56 -6.22 -15.89 19.45
N GLU A 57 -6.81 -17.08 19.36
CA GLU A 57 -8.03 -17.34 18.59
C GLU A 57 -9.23 -16.56 19.13
N GLU A 58 -9.35 -16.42 20.45
CA GLU A 58 -10.42 -15.65 21.09
C GLU A 58 -10.37 -14.18 20.67
N LEU A 59 -9.16 -13.64 20.48
CA LEU A 59 -8.98 -12.27 20.03
C LEU A 59 -9.34 -12.13 18.55
N HIS A 60 -9.01 -13.13 17.71
CA HIS A 60 -9.44 -13.15 16.31
C HIS A 60 -10.96 -13.07 16.21
N GLN A 61 -11.68 -13.93 16.95
CA GLN A 61 -13.14 -13.97 16.94
C GLN A 61 -13.76 -12.65 17.41
N MET A 62 -13.33 -12.16 18.59
CA MET A 62 -13.83 -10.92 19.17
C MET A 62 -13.67 -9.72 18.23
N VAL A 63 -12.50 -9.58 17.61
CA VAL A 63 -12.20 -8.46 16.72
C VAL A 63 -12.98 -8.57 15.41
N GLN A 64 -13.09 -9.76 14.83
CA GLN A 64 -13.87 -9.99 13.61
C GLN A 64 -15.36 -9.64 13.82
N GLU A 65 -15.97 -10.10 14.91
CA GLU A 65 -17.36 -9.79 15.26
C GLU A 65 -17.57 -8.28 15.49
N SER A 66 -16.61 -7.63 16.15
CA SER A 66 -16.63 -6.18 16.36
C SER A 66 -16.60 -5.42 15.03
N PHE A 67 -15.74 -5.82 14.09
CA PHE A 67 -15.71 -5.23 12.75
C PHE A 67 -17.02 -5.43 11.99
N LEU A 68 -17.63 -6.62 12.06
CA LEU A 68 -18.92 -6.91 11.45
C LEU A 68 -20.03 -6.03 12.04
N THR A 69 -19.99 -5.82 13.35
CA THR A 69 -20.92 -4.95 14.07
C THR A 69 -20.79 -3.50 13.62
N LEU A 70 -19.57 -2.95 13.58
CA LEU A 70 -19.32 -1.59 13.08
C LEU A 70 -19.79 -1.43 11.62
N ARG A 71 -19.56 -2.44 10.77
CA ARG A 71 -20.02 -2.42 9.38
C ARG A 71 -21.54 -2.41 9.30
N LYS A 72 -22.22 -3.24 10.09
CA LYS A 72 -23.69 -3.31 10.15
C LYS A 72 -24.31 -1.97 10.54
N HIS A 73 -23.66 -1.23 11.43
CA HIS A 73 -24.11 0.09 11.88
C HIS A 73 -23.65 1.25 10.98
N GLY A 74 -22.98 0.95 9.85
CA GLY A 74 -22.57 1.97 8.89
C GLY A 74 -21.46 2.90 9.41
N CYS A 75 -20.58 2.41 10.29
CA CYS A 75 -19.56 3.24 10.94
C CYS A 75 -18.32 3.53 10.08
N PHE A 76 -18.21 2.98 8.87
CA PHE A 76 -17.06 3.19 7.98
C PHE A 76 -17.39 4.22 6.91
N PHE A 77 -16.70 5.36 6.96
CA PHE A 77 -16.84 6.45 6.01
C PHE A 77 -15.52 6.70 5.28
N GLN A 78 -15.60 7.19 4.04
CA GLN A 78 -14.42 7.67 3.32
C GLN A 78 -14.16 9.13 3.69
N ASP A 79 -12.96 9.42 4.17
CA ASP A 79 -12.57 10.78 4.51
C ASP A 79 -12.34 11.60 3.24
N LEU A 80 -12.89 12.83 3.23
CA LEU A 80 -12.60 13.81 2.19
C LEU A 80 -11.30 14.55 2.54
N VAL A 81 -10.19 14.04 2.03
CA VAL A 81 -8.84 14.57 2.28
C VAL A 81 -8.30 15.41 1.13
N ARG A 82 -7.43 16.38 1.43
CA ARG A 82 -6.68 17.16 0.43
C ARG A 82 -5.22 16.72 0.44
N ILE A 83 -4.74 16.21 -0.70
CA ILE A 83 -3.38 15.65 -0.91
C ILE A 83 -2.48 16.66 -1.62
#